data_AF-A0A0A8WNV3-F1
#
_entry.id   AF-A0A0A8WNV3-F1
#
_cell.length_a   1.000
_cell.length_b   1.000
_cell.length_c   1.000
_cell.angle_alpha   90.00
_cell.angle_beta   90.00
_cell.angle_gamma   90.00
#
_symmetry.space_group_name_H-M   'P 1'
#
loop_
_entity.id
_entity.type
_entity.pdbx_description
1 polymer ?
#
loop_
_entity_poly.entity_id
_entity_poly.type
_entity_poly.pdbx_seq_one_letter_code
_entity_poly.pdbx_strand_id
1 'polypeptide(L)'
;MNVLVCDLGFSSAKWIYGDRKGRIISAFSYNGDNLLVGEDSLMSSGSSYLKTMEELVRYYPVFVEQCHKIAAAEGDILLAVGLPYSYWQEQHKPGGAVPGLAKSLTGGSIKDVAVFPQGLGGLRDYLDGLPERPDGNVLGIDIGFNTIIFTLFSPHRKQIIHGKTLNKRGVHQMATSFLLPRIKELAPSGTFTPVEIAFLIEKGYLQYGFERHDVTREIQEAGVAYIEHIIRDIQGELQAHVGMHADFDRVLLFGGGAALLKNGLPARNIEVVVLPEPEYANARGFQSLAFGKGV
;
A
#
# COMPACT_ATOMS: atom_id res chain seq x y z
N MET A 1 12.87 -15.88 17.84
CA MET A 1 13.25 -14.65 17.13
C MET A 1 11.99 -13.81 17.00
N ASN A 2 12.02 -12.55 17.42
CA ASN A 2 10.85 -11.67 17.35
C ASN A 2 10.69 -11.15 15.91
N VAL A 3 9.46 -10.92 15.44
CA VAL A 3 9.22 -10.39 14.09
C VAL A 3 8.86 -8.91 14.18
N LEU A 4 9.67 -8.05 13.54
CA LEU A 4 9.32 -6.67 13.24
C LEU A 4 8.95 -6.59 11.77
N VAL A 5 7.79 -6.04 11.45
CA VAL A 5 7.40 -5.73 10.08
C VAL A 5 7.54 -4.24 9.84
N CYS A 6 8.11 -3.85 8.71
CA CYS A 6 8.13 -2.48 8.21
C CYS A 6 7.71 -2.46 6.73
N ASP A 7 6.46 -2.12 6.44
CA ASP A 7 5.96 -1.94 5.07
C ASP A 7 6.08 -0.46 4.67
N LEU A 8 7.17 -0.10 3.99
CA LEU A 8 7.40 1.25 3.49
C LEU A 8 6.73 1.46 2.13
N GLY A 9 5.71 2.33 2.11
CA GLY A 9 5.12 2.86 0.88
C GLY A 9 5.50 4.32 0.64
N PHE A 10 5.11 4.86 -0.52
CA PHE A 10 5.38 6.26 -0.88
C PHE A 10 4.67 7.30 0.00
N SER A 11 3.56 6.93 0.64
CA SER A 11 2.78 7.82 1.50
C SER A 11 3.10 7.63 2.98
N SER A 12 3.29 6.38 3.41
CA SER A 12 3.56 6.06 4.80
C SER A 12 4.20 4.69 4.95
N ALA A 13 5.07 4.57 5.94
CA ALA A 13 5.55 3.32 6.50
C ALA A 13 4.56 2.79 7.54
N LYS A 14 4.27 1.49 7.52
CA LYS A 14 3.46 0.82 8.55
C LYS A 14 4.34 -0.20 9.23
N TRP A 15 4.29 -0.25 10.55
CA TRP A 15 5.04 -1.22 11.32
C TRP A 15 4.15 -2.05 12.21
N ILE A 16 4.56 -3.31 12.45
CA ILE A 16 3.92 -4.25 13.37
C ILE A 16 5.01 -4.97 14.16
N TYR A 17 4.85 -5.06 15.48
CA TYR A 17 5.72 -5.82 16.37
C TYR A 17 4.93 -6.36 17.57
N GLY A 18 4.79 -7.68 17.65
CA GLY A 18 3.79 -8.31 18.52
C GLY A 18 2.39 -7.82 18.18
N ASP A 19 1.63 -7.40 19.19
CA ASP A 19 0.28 -6.82 19.04
C ASP A 19 0.30 -5.29 18.77
N ARG A 20 1.49 -4.68 18.80
CA ARG A 20 1.64 -3.24 18.57
C ARG A 20 1.78 -2.96 17.08
N LYS A 21 1.19 -1.86 16.64
CA LYS A 21 1.32 -1.36 15.27
C LYS A 21 1.31 0.16 15.25
N GLY A 22 1.83 0.72 14.17
CA GLY A 22 1.77 2.16 13.94
C GLY A 22 2.10 2.54 12.51
N ARG A 23 1.99 3.84 12.25
CA ARG A 23 2.20 4.45 10.94
C ARG A 23 3.11 5.65 11.10
N ILE A 24 4.00 5.84 10.12
CA ILE A 24 4.89 6.99 10.01
C ILE A 24 4.71 7.56 8.59
N ILE A 25 4.55 8.87 8.44
CA ILE A 25 4.47 9.49 7.11
C ILE A 25 5.80 9.31 6.35
N SER A 26 5.73 8.95 5.06
CA SER A 26 6.92 8.77 4.22
C SER A 26 7.48 10.09 3.69
N ALA A 27 7.75 11.00 4.63
CA ALA A 27 8.40 12.27 4.41
C ALA A 27 9.80 12.27 5.04
N PHE A 28 10.69 13.06 4.46
CA PHE A 28 12.05 13.23 4.93
C PHE A 28 12.53 14.66 4.72
N SER A 29 13.50 15.08 5.53
CA SER A 29 14.19 16.36 5.39
C SER A 29 15.60 16.29 5.94
N TYR A 30 16.48 17.17 5.45
CA TYR A 30 17.83 17.30 5.96
C TYR A 30 17.91 18.49 6.92
N ASN A 31 18.42 18.25 8.13
CA ASN A 31 18.74 19.27 9.10
C ASN A 31 20.26 19.23 9.36
N GLY A 32 21.01 19.96 8.53
CA GLY A 32 22.47 19.82 8.45
C GLY A 32 22.82 18.41 7.96
N ASP A 33 23.58 17.67 8.75
CA ASP A 33 23.99 16.29 8.45
C ASP A 33 22.95 15.24 8.90
N ASN A 34 21.90 15.64 9.63
CA ASN A 34 20.90 14.72 10.16
C ASN A 34 19.71 14.59 9.19
N LEU A 35 19.33 13.34 8.89
CA LEU A 35 18.09 13.04 8.17
C LEU A 35 16.94 12.88 9.17
N LEU A 36 15.93 13.74 9.07
CA LEU A 36 14.66 13.59 9.76
C LEU A 36 13.69 12.83 8.86
N VAL A 37 12.90 11.93 9.44
CA VAL A 37 11.85 11.19 8.73
C VAL A 37 10.54 11.23 9.51
N GLY A 38 9.42 10.99 8.83
CA GLY A 38 8.11 10.98 9.48
C GLY A 38 7.53 12.36 9.69
N GLU A 39 6.62 12.45 10.65
CA GLU A 39 5.91 13.65 11.06
C GLU A 39 6.88 14.78 11.44
N ASP A 40 8.02 14.45 12.07
CA ASP A 40 9.06 15.41 12.46
C ASP A 40 9.63 16.15 11.25
N SER A 41 9.69 15.50 10.08
CA SER A 41 10.19 16.13 8.85
C SER A 41 9.23 17.19 8.29
N LEU A 42 7.93 17.08 8.55
CA LEU A 42 6.92 18.01 8.02
C LEU A 42 7.02 19.40 8.67
N MET A 43 7.59 19.48 9.87
CA MET A 43 7.77 20.72 10.61
C MET A 43 9.05 21.48 10.22
N SER A 44 9.88 20.89 9.36
CA SER A 44 11.17 21.45 8.97
C SER A 44 11.14 22.06 7.57
N SER A 45 11.94 23.12 7.35
CA SER A 45 12.13 23.70 6.03
C SER A 45 12.80 22.69 5.09
N GLY A 46 12.24 22.52 3.88
CA GLY A 46 12.80 21.59 2.89
C GLY A 46 12.30 20.15 2.99
N SER A 47 11.18 19.90 3.68
CA SER A 47 10.50 18.61 3.68
C SER A 47 10.17 18.11 2.26
N SER A 48 10.43 16.83 2.00
CA SER A 48 10.07 16.14 0.75
C SER A 48 9.44 14.78 1.05
N TYR A 49 8.67 14.28 0.10
CA TYR A 49 8.10 12.93 0.13
C TYR A 49 8.92 11.97 -0.73
N LEU A 50 8.84 10.68 -0.45
CA LEU A 50 9.35 9.64 -1.35
C LEU A 50 8.57 9.64 -2.67
N LYS A 51 9.29 9.67 -3.80
CA LYS A 51 8.70 9.77 -5.15
C LYS A 51 9.15 8.66 -6.09
N THR A 52 10.36 8.13 -5.92
CA THR A 52 10.91 7.09 -6.81
C THR A 52 11.28 5.80 -6.05
N MET A 53 11.42 4.70 -6.79
CA MET A 53 11.83 3.42 -6.20
C MET A 53 13.24 3.50 -5.61
N GLU A 54 14.14 4.25 -6.26
CA GLU A 54 15.50 4.48 -5.80
C GLU A 54 15.51 5.25 -4.48
N GLU A 55 14.67 6.28 -4.35
CA GLU A 55 14.49 6.98 -3.08
C GLU A 55 13.92 6.05 -2.00
N LEU A 56 12.90 5.25 -2.34
CA LEU A 56 12.29 4.29 -1.41
C LEU A 56 13.32 3.31 -0.86
N VAL A 57 14.15 2.70 -1.72
CA VAL A 57 15.21 1.78 -1.30
C VAL A 57 16.32 2.50 -0.53
N ARG A 58 16.71 3.70 -0.98
CA ARG A 58 17.76 4.50 -0.34
C ARG A 58 17.39 4.88 1.10
N TYR A 59 16.14 5.30 1.33
CA TYR A 59 15.68 5.78 2.63
C TYR A 59 15.10 4.68 3.53
N TYR A 60 14.89 3.47 3.00
CA TYR A 60 14.37 2.32 3.75
C TYR A 60 15.08 2.10 5.11
N PRO A 61 16.43 2.13 5.20
CA PRO A 61 17.12 1.90 6.47
C PRO A 61 16.71 2.87 7.57
N VAL A 62 16.55 4.15 7.25
CA VAL A 62 16.21 5.18 8.24
C VAL A 62 14.75 5.06 8.69
N PHE A 63 13.84 4.69 7.78
CA PHE A 63 12.47 4.38 8.17
C PHE A 63 12.40 3.12 9.04
N VAL A 64 13.19 2.08 8.74
CA VAL A 64 13.28 0.88 9.58
C VAL A 64 13.83 1.20 10.97
N GLU A 65 14.87 2.03 11.06
CA GLU A 65 15.43 2.47 12.34
C GLU A 65 14.38 3.21 13.18
N GLN A 66 13.64 4.13 12.57
CA GLN A 66 12.58 4.87 13.24
C GLN A 66 11.43 3.95 13.68
N CYS A 67 10.99 3.01 12.81
CA CYS A 67 10.00 2.00 13.18
C CYS A 67 10.48 1.12 14.34
N HIS A 68 11.74 0.65 14.30
CA HIS A 68 12.34 -0.16 15.36
C HIS A 68 12.35 0.58 16.71
N LYS A 69 12.73 1.87 16.70
CA LYS A 69 12.75 2.73 17.87
C LYS A 69 11.34 2.96 18.45
N ILE A 70 10.38 3.34 17.61
CA ILE A 70 8.99 3.60 18.04
C ILE A 70 8.33 2.30 18.52
N ALA A 71 8.57 1.19 17.82
CA ALA A 71 8.10 -0.12 18.23
C ALA A 71 8.75 -0.60 19.53
N ALA A 72 9.82 0.04 20.02
CA ALA A 72 10.66 -0.47 21.12
C ALA A 72 10.89 -1.97 20.96
N ALA A 73 11.38 -2.35 19.77
CA ALA A 73 11.63 -3.74 19.43
C ALA A 73 12.93 -4.20 20.12
N GLU A 74 12.87 -5.33 20.81
CA GLU A 74 13.98 -5.85 21.61
C GLU A 74 14.33 -7.30 21.21
N GLY A 75 15.57 -7.68 21.55
CA GLY A 75 16.13 -9.01 21.29
C GLY A 75 16.55 -9.24 19.84
N ASP A 76 16.65 -10.51 19.47
CA ASP A 76 16.98 -10.92 18.10
C ASP A 76 15.74 -10.83 17.21
N ILE A 77 15.84 -10.00 16.16
CA ILE A 77 14.75 -9.63 15.28
C ILE A 77 14.91 -10.25 13.89
N LEU A 78 13.84 -10.88 13.42
CA LEU A 78 13.58 -11.13 12.01
C LEU A 78 12.79 -9.94 11.48
N LEU A 79 13.40 -9.16 10.60
CA LEU A 79 12.75 -8.02 9.97
C LEU A 79 12.03 -8.50 8.69
N ALA A 80 10.76 -8.15 8.54
CA ALA A 80 10.01 -8.33 7.31
C ALA A 80 9.73 -6.99 6.65
N VAL A 81 10.09 -6.84 5.39
CA VAL A 81 9.90 -5.61 4.61
C VAL A 81 9.24 -5.90 3.26
N GLY A 82 8.63 -4.86 2.68
CA GLY A 82 7.95 -4.94 1.39
C GLY A 82 8.62 -4.06 0.32
N LEU A 83 8.67 -4.54 -0.92
CA LEU A 83 8.93 -3.72 -2.11
C LEU A 83 7.77 -3.84 -3.13
N PRO A 84 7.47 -2.79 -3.91
CA PRO A 84 6.44 -2.87 -4.96
C PRO A 84 6.66 -4.05 -5.92
N TYR A 85 5.60 -4.80 -6.23
CA TYR A 85 5.68 -6.09 -6.94
C TYR A 85 6.59 -6.08 -8.16
N SER A 86 6.38 -5.16 -9.12
CA SER A 86 7.16 -5.13 -10.37
C SER A 86 8.65 -4.86 -10.10
N TYR A 87 8.94 -3.98 -9.14
CA TYR A 87 10.32 -3.68 -8.75
C TYR A 87 10.95 -4.87 -8.02
N TRP A 88 10.23 -5.50 -7.10
CA TRP A 88 10.69 -6.71 -6.43
C TRP A 88 11.01 -7.80 -7.45
N GLN A 89 10.12 -8.07 -8.41
CA GLN A 89 10.29 -9.11 -9.42
C GLN A 89 11.55 -8.86 -10.29
N GLU A 90 11.78 -7.62 -10.71
CA GLU A 90 12.95 -7.25 -11.52
C GLU A 90 14.27 -7.28 -10.74
N GLN A 91 14.20 -6.95 -9.45
CA GLN A 91 15.35 -6.76 -8.56
C GLN A 91 15.64 -7.98 -7.66
N HIS A 92 14.82 -9.02 -7.74
CA HIS A 92 15.04 -10.30 -7.06
C HIS A 92 15.99 -11.20 -7.86
N LYS A 93 17.22 -10.71 -8.03
CA LYS A 93 18.32 -11.36 -8.75
C LYS A 93 19.64 -11.08 -8.03
N PRO A 94 20.70 -11.88 -8.25
CA PRO A 94 22.01 -11.61 -7.67
C PRO A 94 22.48 -10.18 -7.97
N GLY A 95 22.86 -9.43 -6.93
CA GLY A 95 23.28 -8.03 -7.04
C GLY A 95 22.15 -7.00 -7.21
N GLY A 96 20.88 -7.43 -7.25
CA GLY A 96 19.73 -6.53 -7.33
C GLY A 96 19.37 -5.85 -6.00
N ALA A 97 18.38 -4.95 -6.04
CA ALA A 97 17.94 -4.19 -4.88
C ALA A 97 17.38 -5.07 -3.74
N VAL A 98 16.78 -6.22 -4.03
CA VAL A 98 16.22 -7.11 -2.99
C VAL A 98 17.31 -7.67 -2.06
N PRO A 99 18.34 -8.40 -2.54
CA PRO A 99 19.43 -8.85 -1.68
C PRO A 99 20.26 -7.69 -1.12
N GLY A 100 20.41 -6.59 -1.87
CA GLY A 100 21.10 -5.39 -1.39
C GLY A 100 20.43 -4.76 -0.17
N LEU A 101 19.10 -4.63 -0.21
CA LEU A 101 18.28 -4.12 0.89
C LEU A 101 18.31 -5.06 2.09
N ALA A 102 18.16 -6.37 1.87
CA ALA A 102 18.24 -7.35 2.96
C ALA A 102 19.58 -7.23 3.71
N LYS A 103 20.69 -7.10 2.97
CA LYS A 103 22.02 -6.91 3.53
C LYS A 103 22.16 -5.58 4.28
N SER A 104 21.67 -4.47 3.72
CA SER A 104 21.81 -3.15 4.34
C SER A 104 21.00 -2.99 5.64
N LEU A 105 19.91 -3.73 5.77
CA LEU A 105 19.04 -3.73 6.96
C LEU A 105 19.48 -4.73 8.03
N THR A 106 20.40 -5.65 7.72
CA THR A 106 20.93 -6.61 8.68
C THR A 106 22.00 -5.95 9.55
N GLY A 107 21.87 -6.04 10.88
CA GLY A 107 22.82 -5.44 11.82
C GLY A 107 22.20 -5.22 13.20
N GLY A 108 23.04 -5.10 14.23
CA GLY A 108 22.58 -4.87 15.61
C GLY A 108 21.63 -5.98 16.10
N SER A 109 20.40 -5.60 16.44
CA SER A 109 19.30 -6.49 16.85
C SER A 109 18.68 -7.26 15.67
N ILE A 110 18.76 -6.75 14.44
CA ILE A 110 18.18 -7.38 13.24
C ILE A 110 19.15 -8.47 12.75
N LYS A 111 18.77 -9.73 12.94
CA LYS A 111 19.59 -10.91 12.60
C LYS A 111 19.34 -11.44 11.20
N ASP A 112 18.14 -11.18 10.68
CA ASP A 112 17.69 -11.71 9.40
C ASP A 112 16.63 -10.77 8.81
N VAL A 113 16.55 -10.71 7.48
CA VAL A 113 15.67 -9.81 6.74
C VAL A 113 14.97 -10.59 5.64
N ALA A 114 13.63 -10.63 5.69
CA ALA A 114 12.79 -11.15 4.62
C ALA A 114 12.20 -9.98 3.82
N VAL A 115 12.39 -10.00 2.50
CA VAL A 115 11.89 -8.96 1.59
C VAL A 115 10.81 -9.56 0.70
N PHE A 116 9.56 -9.12 0.88
CA PHE A 116 8.40 -9.64 0.18
C PHE A 116 7.90 -8.66 -0.90
N PRO A 117 7.23 -9.16 -1.95
CA PRO A 117 6.51 -8.28 -2.86
C PRO A 117 5.24 -7.73 -2.18
N GLN A 118 5.01 -6.41 -2.28
CA GLN A 118 3.74 -5.79 -1.92
C GLN A 118 2.61 -6.35 -2.80
N GLY A 119 1.40 -6.41 -2.24
CA GLY A 119 0.27 -7.13 -2.83
C GLY A 119 0.13 -8.56 -2.29
N LEU A 120 1.25 -9.27 -2.09
CA LEU A 120 1.24 -10.62 -1.51
C LEU A 120 0.84 -10.61 -0.03
N GLY A 121 1.23 -9.57 0.72
CA GLY A 121 0.86 -9.45 2.12
C GLY A 121 -0.66 -9.37 2.32
N GLY A 122 -1.35 -8.49 1.59
CA GLY A 122 -2.81 -8.41 1.67
C GLY A 122 -3.52 -9.72 1.26
N LEU A 123 -3.02 -10.40 0.23
CA LEU A 123 -3.51 -11.73 -0.15
C LEU A 123 -3.32 -12.76 0.97
N ARG A 124 -2.15 -12.76 1.62
CA ARG A 124 -1.85 -13.69 2.71
C ARG A 124 -2.74 -13.44 3.93
N ASP A 125 -2.87 -12.18 4.33
CA ASP A 125 -3.72 -11.73 5.44
C ASP A 125 -5.16 -12.23 5.27
N TYR A 126 -5.69 -12.13 4.05
CA TYR A 126 -7.00 -12.67 3.73
C TYR A 126 -7.07 -14.19 3.81
N LEU A 127 -6.14 -14.89 3.16
CA LEU A 127 -6.16 -16.36 3.05
C LEU A 127 -5.96 -17.05 4.41
N ASP A 128 -5.19 -16.46 5.32
CA ASP A 128 -5.00 -17.01 6.67
C ASP A 128 -6.24 -16.85 7.57
N GLY A 129 -7.12 -15.89 7.25
CA GLY A 129 -8.37 -15.67 7.96
C GLY A 129 -9.51 -16.59 7.53
N LEU A 130 -9.32 -17.41 6.49
CA LEU A 130 -10.35 -18.31 5.98
C LEU A 130 -10.21 -19.72 6.56
N PRO A 131 -11.35 -20.37 6.92
CA PRO A 131 -11.33 -21.78 7.34
C PRO A 131 -10.95 -22.71 6.18
N GLU A 132 -11.36 -22.35 4.96
CA GLU A 132 -11.08 -23.10 3.74
C GLU A 132 -10.60 -22.14 2.65
N ARG A 133 -9.62 -22.59 1.86
CA ARG A 133 -9.09 -21.78 0.75
C ARG A 133 -10.09 -21.76 -0.40
N PRO A 134 -10.27 -20.61 -1.08
CA PRO A 134 -11.14 -20.55 -2.25
C PRO A 134 -10.55 -21.34 -3.42
N ASP A 135 -11.41 -21.96 -4.22
CA ASP A 135 -11.03 -22.76 -5.39
C ASP A 135 -10.56 -21.89 -6.56
N GLY A 136 -11.16 -20.70 -6.73
CA GLY A 136 -10.85 -19.74 -7.78
C GLY A 136 -9.61 -18.88 -7.50
N ASN A 137 -9.12 -18.21 -8.55
CA ASN A 137 -8.05 -17.22 -8.38
C ASN A 137 -8.58 -15.98 -7.63
N VAL A 138 -7.69 -15.34 -6.89
CA VAL A 138 -7.99 -14.15 -6.10
C VAL A 138 -7.17 -12.98 -6.64
N LEU A 139 -7.84 -11.88 -6.95
CA LEU A 139 -7.19 -10.64 -7.37
C LEU A 139 -7.02 -9.71 -6.16
N GLY A 140 -5.80 -9.53 -5.67
CA GLY A 140 -5.49 -8.49 -4.69
C GLY A 140 -5.21 -7.16 -5.37
N ILE A 141 -5.75 -6.06 -4.85
CA ILE A 141 -5.51 -4.69 -5.31
C ILE A 141 -5.14 -3.82 -4.10
N ASP A 142 -3.86 -3.46 -4.02
CA ASP A 142 -3.30 -2.48 -3.08
C ASP A 142 -3.43 -1.08 -3.64
N ILE A 143 -4.28 -0.26 -3.01
CA ILE A 143 -4.57 1.10 -3.43
C ILE A 143 -3.78 2.06 -2.56
N GLY A 144 -2.67 2.55 -3.11
CA GLY A 144 -1.90 3.66 -2.56
C GLY A 144 -2.43 5.03 -3.01
N PHE A 145 -1.79 6.09 -2.54
CA PHE A 145 -2.15 7.45 -2.94
C PHE A 145 -1.86 7.72 -4.43
N ASN A 146 -0.68 7.32 -4.92
CA ASN A 146 -0.27 7.54 -6.31
C ASN A 146 -0.17 6.25 -7.14
N THR A 147 -0.23 5.09 -6.52
CA THR A 147 0.04 3.80 -7.15
C THR A 147 -1.07 2.81 -6.83
N ILE A 148 -1.38 1.93 -7.77
CA ILE A 148 -2.09 0.67 -7.49
C ILE A 148 -1.13 -0.47 -7.76
N ILE A 149 -1.08 -1.47 -6.89
CA ILE A 149 -0.42 -2.74 -7.15
C ILE A 149 -1.51 -3.79 -7.21
N PHE A 150 -1.60 -4.52 -8.32
CA PHE A 150 -2.49 -5.68 -8.37
C PHE A 150 -1.69 -6.97 -8.46
N THR A 151 -2.26 -8.04 -7.92
CA THR A 151 -1.65 -9.37 -7.89
C THR A 151 -2.74 -10.41 -8.03
N LEU A 152 -2.72 -11.15 -9.14
CA LEU A 152 -3.54 -12.33 -9.36
C LEU A 152 -2.83 -13.54 -8.75
N PHE A 153 -3.48 -14.17 -7.78
CA PHE A 153 -2.92 -15.30 -7.03
C PHE A 153 -3.79 -16.54 -7.18
N SER A 154 -3.14 -17.70 -7.28
CA SER A 154 -3.80 -19.01 -7.26
C SER A 154 -3.64 -19.64 -5.88
N PRO A 155 -4.71 -19.72 -5.06
CA PRO A 155 -4.68 -20.39 -3.76
C PRO A 155 -4.30 -21.87 -3.87
N HIS A 156 -4.78 -22.53 -4.93
CA HIS A 156 -4.51 -23.94 -5.22
C HIS A 156 -3.02 -24.18 -5.55
N ARG A 157 -2.45 -23.39 -6.48
CA ARG A 157 -1.03 -23.50 -6.87
C ARG A 157 -0.07 -22.83 -5.89
N LYS A 158 -0.59 -22.10 -4.89
CA LYS A 158 0.17 -21.31 -3.91
C LYS A 158 1.17 -20.35 -4.54
N GLN A 159 0.81 -19.75 -5.67
CA GLN A 159 1.71 -18.87 -6.41
C GLN A 159 1.00 -17.66 -6.99
N ILE A 160 1.77 -16.59 -7.19
CA ILE A 160 1.35 -15.44 -7.98
C ILE A 160 1.35 -15.86 -9.46
N ILE A 161 0.21 -15.69 -10.13
CA ILE A 161 0.07 -15.92 -11.57
C ILE A 161 0.63 -14.69 -12.32
N HIS A 162 0.20 -13.51 -11.90
CA HIS A 162 0.61 -12.24 -12.51
C HIS A 162 0.45 -11.11 -11.50
N GLY A 163 1.21 -10.03 -11.68
CA GLY A 163 1.06 -8.83 -10.88
C GLY A 163 1.73 -7.66 -11.56
N LYS A 164 1.32 -6.45 -11.19
CA LYS A 164 1.92 -5.23 -11.73
C LYS A 164 1.68 -4.03 -10.83
N THR A 165 2.63 -3.11 -10.87
CA THR A 165 2.50 -1.77 -10.30
C THR A 165 2.03 -0.78 -11.38
N LEU A 166 0.85 -0.20 -11.16
CA LEU A 166 0.27 0.87 -11.98
C LEU A 166 0.59 2.23 -11.34
N ASN A 167 1.51 2.96 -11.96
CA ASN A 167 1.89 4.31 -11.51
C ASN A 167 0.84 5.35 -11.92
N LYS A 168 0.65 6.38 -11.09
CA LYS A 168 -0.35 7.46 -11.29
C LYS A 168 -1.80 6.96 -11.38
N ARG A 169 -2.07 5.78 -10.80
CA ARG A 169 -3.39 5.14 -10.77
C ARG A 169 -3.92 4.98 -9.33
N GLY A 170 -3.49 5.81 -8.38
CA GLY A 170 -3.96 5.73 -6.99
C GLY A 170 -5.15 6.65 -6.67
N VAL A 171 -5.39 6.88 -5.38
CA VAL A 171 -6.40 7.83 -4.85
C VAL A 171 -6.30 9.21 -5.49
N HIS A 172 -5.09 9.69 -5.82
CA HIS A 172 -4.91 10.96 -6.50
C HIS A 172 -5.65 11.00 -7.86
N GLN A 173 -5.54 9.93 -8.67
CA GLN A 173 -6.25 9.88 -9.95
C GLN A 173 -7.76 9.78 -9.74
N MET A 174 -8.22 8.99 -8.78
CA MET A 174 -9.63 8.94 -8.41
C MET A 174 -10.15 10.34 -8.11
N ALA A 175 -9.43 11.09 -7.26
CA ALA A 175 -9.81 12.44 -6.91
C ALA A 175 -9.85 13.36 -8.14
N THR A 176 -8.76 13.41 -8.93
CA THR A 176 -8.68 14.35 -10.06
C THR A 176 -9.65 14.03 -11.20
N SER A 177 -9.93 12.74 -11.45
CA SER A 177 -10.68 12.30 -12.63
C SER A 177 -12.16 12.00 -12.33
N PHE A 178 -12.50 11.68 -11.08
CA PHE A 178 -13.86 11.25 -10.70
C PHE A 178 -14.49 12.15 -9.64
N LEU A 179 -13.73 12.66 -8.66
CA LEU A 179 -14.27 13.49 -7.58
C LEU A 179 -14.33 14.98 -7.95
N LEU A 180 -13.20 15.60 -8.32
CA LEU A 180 -13.13 17.03 -8.59
C LEU A 180 -14.14 17.49 -9.66
N PRO A 181 -14.40 16.72 -10.73
CA PRO A 181 -15.49 17.07 -11.66
C PRO A 181 -16.89 17.11 -11.02
N ARG A 182 -17.16 16.29 -10.00
CA ARG A 182 -18.45 16.24 -9.28
C ARG A 182 -18.64 17.40 -8.32
N ILE A 183 -17.55 17.92 -7.76
CA ILE A 183 -17.59 19.00 -6.76
C ILE A 183 -17.14 20.35 -7.35
N LYS A 184 -17.07 20.46 -8.68
CA LYS A 184 -16.54 21.65 -9.38
C LYS A 184 -17.27 22.94 -8.99
N GLU A 185 -18.58 22.87 -8.75
CA GLU A 185 -19.39 24.02 -8.34
C GLU A 185 -19.01 24.53 -6.93
N LEU A 186 -18.50 23.64 -6.07
CA LEU A 186 -18.03 23.97 -4.72
C LEU A 186 -16.62 24.55 -4.72
N ALA A 187 -15.84 24.33 -5.79
CA ALA A 187 -14.48 24.86 -5.97
C ALA A 187 -14.22 25.31 -7.43
N PRO A 188 -14.87 26.39 -7.91
CA PRO A 188 -14.88 26.74 -9.33
C PRO A 188 -13.51 27.11 -9.92
N SER A 189 -12.59 27.55 -9.07
CA SER A 189 -11.26 28.09 -9.42
C SER A 189 -10.10 27.35 -8.75
N GLY A 190 -10.37 26.28 -8.00
CA GLY A 190 -9.36 25.56 -7.24
C GLY A 190 -8.60 24.53 -8.07
N THR A 191 -7.32 24.81 -8.38
CA THR A 191 -6.37 23.73 -8.65
C THR A 191 -5.94 23.13 -7.31
N PHE A 192 -6.32 21.89 -7.05
CA PHE A 192 -5.92 21.21 -5.82
C PHE A 192 -4.51 20.63 -5.97
N THR A 193 -3.64 20.94 -5.01
CA THR A 193 -2.37 20.25 -4.83
C THR A 193 -2.60 18.81 -4.33
N PRO A 194 -1.63 17.89 -4.49
CA PRO A 194 -1.76 16.54 -3.96
C PRO A 194 -2.01 16.47 -2.45
N VAL A 195 -1.46 17.42 -1.68
CA VAL A 195 -1.68 17.49 -0.21
C VAL A 195 -3.11 17.89 0.10
N GLU A 196 -3.65 18.87 -0.62
CA GLU A 196 -5.06 19.29 -0.45
C GLU A 196 -6.02 18.18 -0.88
N ILE A 197 -5.69 17.42 -1.93
CA ILE A 197 -6.45 16.21 -2.31
C ILE A 197 -6.42 15.18 -1.19
N ALA A 198 -5.25 14.88 -0.64
CA ALA A 198 -5.13 13.93 0.46
C ALA A 198 -5.98 14.36 1.68
N PHE A 199 -5.93 15.65 2.02
CA PHE A 199 -6.73 16.22 3.11
C PHE A 199 -8.23 16.17 2.82
N LEU A 200 -8.67 16.57 1.61
CA LEU A 200 -10.07 16.50 1.18
C LEU A 200 -10.62 15.08 1.32
N ILE A 201 -9.87 14.09 0.83
CA ILE A 201 -10.24 12.68 0.88
C ILE A 201 -10.26 12.16 2.32
N GLU A 202 -9.26 12.50 3.14
CA GLU A 202 -9.18 12.06 4.53
C GLU A 202 -10.29 12.66 5.40
N LYS A 203 -10.58 13.95 5.21
CA LYS A 203 -11.52 14.70 6.05
C LYS A 203 -12.96 14.61 5.60
N GLY A 204 -13.22 14.30 4.33
CA GLY A 204 -14.56 14.19 3.78
C GLY A 204 -15.26 15.54 3.57
N TYR A 205 -14.55 16.66 3.68
CA TYR A 205 -15.12 17.98 3.48
C TYR A 205 -14.17 18.92 2.75
N LEU A 206 -14.76 19.86 2.03
CA LEU A 206 -14.07 21.00 1.44
C LEU A 206 -14.33 22.24 2.31
N GLN A 207 -13.28 22.98 2.63
CA GLN A 207 -13.42 24.28 3.31
C GLN A 207 -13.03 25.41 2.35
N TYR A 208 -13.97 26.33 2.12
CA TYR A 208 -13.76 27.51 1.30
C TYR A 208 -14.16 28.76 2.10
N GLY A 209 -13.17 29.56 2.48
CA GLY A 209 -13.37 30.64 3.45
C GLY A 209 -13.86 30.10 4.81
N PHE A 210 -15.03 30.58 5.25
CA PHE A 210 -15.68 30.12 6.48
C PHE A 210 -16.70 28.99 6.26
N GLU A 211 -16.97 28.63 5.01
CA GLU A 211 -17.94 27.58 4.69
C GLU A 211 -17.28 26.21 4.63
N ARG A 212 -17.96 25.22 5.21
CA ARG A 212 -17.58 23.81 5.17
C ARG A 212 -18.65 23.04 4.41
N HIS A 213 -18.23 22.39 3.34
CA HIS A 213 -19.08 21.56 2.48
C HIS A 213 -18.71 20.10 2.69
N ASP A 214 -19.64 19.29 3.18
CA ASP A 214 -19.48 17.83 3.26
C ASP A 214 -19.53 17.25 1.84
N VAL A 215 -18.52 16.47 1.47
CA VAL A 215 -18.39 15.82 0.16
C VAL A 215 -18.20 14.31 0.29
N THR A 216 -18.51 13.74 1.45
CA THR A 216 -18.29 12.32 1.76
C THR A 216 -19.04 11.41 0.78
N ARG A 217 -20.26 11.79 0.38
CA ARG A 217 -21.05 11.05 -0.61
C ARG A 217 -20.37 11.06 -1.98
N GLU A 218 -19.92 12.23 -2.43
CA GLU A 218 -19.26 12.42 -3.72
C GLU A 218 -17.94 11.64 -3.77
N ILE A 219 -17.20 11.58 -2.66
CA ILE A 219 -16.00 10.74 -2.50
C ILE A 219 -16.35 9.27 -2.66
N GLN A 220 -17.40 8.79 -1.99
CA GLN A 220 -17.81 7.39 -2.09
C GLN A 220 -18.23 7.03 -3.52
N GLU A 221 -19.05 7.85 -4.16
CA GLU A 221 -19.49 7.63 -5.55
C GLU A 221 -18.32 7.66 -6.54
N ALA A 222 -17.38 8.60 -6.37
CA ALA A 222 -16.17 8.68 -7.18
C ALA A 222 -15.28 7.43 -6.97
N GLY A 223 -15.13 6.97 -5.73
CA GLY A 223 -14.41 5.76 -5.38
C GLY A 223 -15.00 4.52 -6.04
N VAL A 224 -16.32 4.33 -5.96
CA VAL A 224 -17.03 3.21 -6.60
C VAL A 224 -16.79 3.22 -8.12
N ALA A 225 -17.05 4.35 -8.78
CA ALA A 225 -16.90 4.48 -10.23
C ALA A 225 -15.45 4.25 -10.68
N TYR A 226 -14.48 4.73 -9.90
CA TYR A 226 -13.06 4.56 -10.19
C TYR A 226 -12.62 3.10 -10.08
N ILE A 227 -13.06 2.39 -9.05
CA ILE A 227 -12.67 0.99 -8.85
C ILE A 227 -13.26 0.08 -9.91
N GLU A 228 -14.52 0.32 -10.31
CA GLU A 228 -15.08 -0.38 -11.47
C GLU A 228 -14.25 -0.15 -12.73
N HIS A 229 -13.76 1.07 -12.95
CA HIS A 229 -12.88 1.37 -14.06
C HIS A 229 -11.54 0.64 -13.95
N ILE A 230 -10.91 0.64 -12.77
CA ILE A 230 -9.65 -0.06 -12.51
C ILE A 230 -9.78 -1.58 -12.68
N ILE A 231 -10.85 -2.20 -12.15
CA ILE A 231 -11.08 -3.64 -12.30
C ILE A 231 -11.21 -4.01 -13.78
N ARG A 232 -11.92 -3.21 -14.59
CA ARG A 232 -12.01 -3.43 -16.04
C ARG A 232 -10.66 -3.29 -16.74
N ASP A 233 -9.87 -2.28 -16.39
CA ASP A 233 -8.53 -2.07 -16.94
C ASP A 233 -7.62 -3.27 -16.59
N ILE A 234 -7.64 -3.74 -15.35
CA ILE A 234 -6.87 -4.91 -14.89
C ILE A 234 -7.33 -6.19 -15.59
N GLN A 235 -8.64 -6.40 -15.77
CA GLN A 235 -9.18 -7.56 -16.51
C GLN A 235 -8.67 -7.58 -17.95
N GLY A 236 -8.72 -6.45 -18.65
CA GLY A 236 -8.18 -6.34 -20.00
C GLY A 236 -6.68 -6.63 -20.04
N GLU A 237 -5.93 -6.16 -19.05
CA GLU A 237 -4.50 -6.44 -18.94
C GLU A 237 -4.21 -7.93 -18.68
N LEU A 238 -4.93 -8.56 -17.75
CA LEU A 238 -4.79 -9.98 -17.43
C LEU A 238 -5.14 -10.85 -18.64
N GLN A 239 -6.23 -10.55 -19.35
CA GLN A 239 -6.59 -11.26 -20.58
C GLN A 239 -5.48 -11.19 -21.63
N ALA A 240 -4.83 -10.04 -21.78
CA ALA A 240 -3.73 -9.87 -22.72
C ALA A 240 -2.45 -10.65 -22.34
N HIS A 241 -2.16 -10.83 -21.05
CA HIS A 241 -0.90 -11.45 -20.58
C HIS A 241 -1.02 -12.93 -20.21
N VAL A 242 -2.16 -13.36 -19.67
CA VAL A 242 -2.36 -14.73 -19.14
C VAL A 242 -3.52 -15.48 -19.79
N GLY A 243 -4.25 -14.86 -20.73
CA GLY A 243 -5.30 -15.52 -21.51
C GLY A 243 -6.42 -16.11 -20.63
N MET A 244 -6.81 -17.37 -20.90
CA MET A 244 -7.87 -18.06 -20.14
C MET A 244 -7.54 -18.32 -18.65
N HIS A 245 -6.31 -18.03 -18.20
CA HIS A 245 -5.95 -18.09 -16.78
C HIS A 245 -6.22 -16.78 -16.04
N ALA A 246 -6.81 -15.78 -16.70
CA ALA A 246 -7.14 -14.46 -16.15
C ALA A 246 -8.37 -14.46 -15.23
N ASP A 247 -9.18 -15.53 -15.23
CA ASP A 247 -10.45 -15.53 -14.49
C ASP A 247 -10.19 -15.51 -12.98
N PHE A 248 -10.96 -14.67 -12.29
CA PHE A 248 -11.00 -14.54 -10.83
C PHE A 248 -12.44 -14.28 -10.40
N ASP A 249 -12.85 -14.89 -9.29
CA ASP A 249 -14.21 -14.77 -8.76
C ASP A 249 -14.28 -13.76 -7.61
N ARG A 250 -13.11 -13.36 -7.10
CA ARG A 250 -12.98 -12.50 -5.92
C ARG A 250 -11.89 -11.45 -6.11
N VAL A 251 -12.22 -10.22 -5.73
CA VAL A 251 -11.31 -9.08 -5.66
C VAL A 251 -11.15 -8.65 -4.20
N LEU A 252 -9.91 -8.57 -3.74
CA LEU A 252 -9.56 -8.04 -2.43
C LEU A 252 -9.03 -6.61 -2.61
N LEU A 253 -9.61 -5.66 -1.89
CA LEU A 253 -9.15 -4.29 -1.84
C LEU A 253 -8.45 -4.02 -0.51
N PHE A 254 -7.23 -3.52 -0.58
CA PHE A 254 -6.45 -3.10 0.58
C PHE A 254 -5.56 -1.90 0.24
N GLY A 255 -4.72 -1.47 1.19
CA GLY A 255 -4.01 -0.20 1.10
C GLY A 255 -4.84 0.98 1.62
N GLY A 256 -4.18 2.13 1.80
CA GLY A 256 -4.81 3.32 2.40
C GLY A 256 -6.01 3.84 1.61
N GLY A 257 -6.00 3.69 0.28
CA GLY A 257 -7.12 4.08 -0.58
C GLY A 257 -8.34 3.17 -0.49
N ALA A 258 -8.17 1.90 -0.12
CA ALA A 258 -9.30 0.98 0.05
C ALA A 258 -10.19 1.35 1.25
N ALA A 259 -9.65 2.09 2.23
CA ALA A 259 -10.43 2.58 3.36
C ALA A 259 -11.61 3.49 2.94
N LEU A 260 -11.54 4.11 1.75
CA LEU A 260 -12.59 4.94 1.17
C LEU A 260 -13.80 4.13 0.69
N LEU A 261 -13.65 2.81 0.57
CA LEU A 261 -14.62 1.91 -0.03
C LEU A 261 -15.27 0.97 1.00
N LYS A 262 -15.09 1.23 2.30
CA LYS A 262 -15.59 0.37 3.40
C LYS A 262 -17.11 0.15 3.36
N ASN A 263 -17.86 1.07 2.75
CA ASN A 263 -19.32 0.97 2.57
C ASN A 263 -19.74 0.08 1.38
N GLY A 264 -18.78 -0.62 0.76
CA GLY A 264 -19.01 -1.59 -0.29
C GLY A 264 -19.08 -0.99 -1.70
N LEU A 265 -18.92 -1.87 -2.69
CA LEU A 265 -19.27 -1.60 -4.07
C LEU A 265 -20.66 -2.18 -4.35
N PRO A 266 -21.50 -1.54 -5.17
CA PRO A 266 -22.78 -2.12 -5.59
C PRO A 266 -22.53 -3.48 -6.27
N ALA A 267 -23.33 -4.48 -5.86
CA ALA A 267 -23.16 -5.88 -6.23
C ALA A 267 -23.09 -6.08 -7.76
N ARG A 268 -22.09 -6.84 -8.19
CA ARG A 268 -21.95 -7.42 -9.55
C ARG A 268 -21.45 -8.85 -9.41
N ASN A 269 -21.35 -9.56 -10.53
CA ASN A 269 -20.95 -10.99 -10.65
C ASN A 269 -19.57 -11.36 -10.06
N ILE A 270 -18.87 -10.42 -9.41
CA ILE A 270 -17.55 -10.61 -8.81
C ILE A 270 -17.65 -10.16 -7.35
N GLU A 271 -17.26 -11.03 -6.43
CA GLU A 271 -17.24 -10.69 -5.00
C GLU A 271 -16.11 -9.71 -4.72
N VAL A 272 -16.42 -8.53 -4.20
CA VAL A 272 -15.40 -7.55 -3.81
C VAL A 272 -15.36 -7.42 -2.30
N VAL A 273 -14.20 -7.70 -1.72
CA VAL A 273 -13.95 -7.70 -0.28
C VAL A 273 -12.95 -6.60 0.05
N VAL A 274 -13.34 -5.65 0.89
CA VAL A 274 -12.40 -4.68 1.48
C VAL A 274 -11.84 -5.29 2.76
N LEU A 275 -10.53 -5.42 2.86
CA LEU A 275 -9.90 -6.02 4.04
C LEU A 275 -10.05 -5.13 5.28
N PRO A 276 -10.15 -5.70 6.49
CA PRO A 276 -10.18 -4.93 7.72
C PRO A 276 -8.87 -4.16 7.90
N GLU A 277 -8.93 -2.91 8.37
CA GLU A 277 -7.76 -2.02 8.51
C GLU A 277 -6.83 -2.12 7.28
N PRO A 278 -7.35 -1.77 6.09
CA PRO A 278 -6.76 -2.17 4.81
C PRO A 278 -5.34 -1.62 4.62
N GLU A 279 -5.00 -0.50 5.24
CA GLU A 279 -3.65 0.08 5.20
C GLU A 279 -2.57 -0.77 5.89
N TYR A 280 -2.97 -1.72 6.76
CA TYR A 280 -2.07 -2.65 7.46
C TYR A 280 -2.09 -4.06 6.87
N ALA A 281 -2.91 -4.35 5.85
CA ALA A 281 -3.09 -5.71 5.33
C ALA A 281 -1.78 -6.32 4.81
N ASN A 282 -0.97 -5.55 4.09
CA ASN A 282 0.36 -6.03 3.67
C ASN A 282 1.24 -6.37 4.87
N ALA A 283 1.31 -5.48 5.85
CA ALA A 283 2.16 -5.67 7.03
C ALA A 283 1.73 -6.92 7.84
N ARG A 284 0.42 -7.16 8.02
CA ARG A 284 -0.07 -8.38 8.69
C ARG A 284 0.28 -9.64 7.90
N GLY A 285 0.11 -9.62 6.59
CA GLY A 285 0.51 -10.73 5.73
C GLY A 285 2.01 -11.01 5.78
N PHE A 286 2.84 -9.97 5.77
CA PHE A 286 4.30 -10.11 5.91
C PHE A 286 4.68 -10.68 7.28
N GLN A 287 3.97 -10.29 8.35
CA GLN A 287 4.16 -10.88 9.68
C GLN A 287 3.90 -12.38 9.65
N SER A 288 2.77 -12.79 9.06
CA SER A 288 2.41 -14.22 8.90
C SER A 288 3.43 -14.98 8.05
N LEU A 289 3.87 -14.42 6.92
CA LEU A 289 4.90 -15.01 6.06
C LEU A 289 6.24 -15.17 6.79
N ALA A 290 6.62 -14.19 7.61
CA ALA A 290 7.87 -14.22 8.36
C ALA A 290 7.83 -15.27 9.49
N PHE A 291 6.71 -15.40 10.20
CA PHE A 291 6.51 -16.50 11.15
C PHE A 291 6.47 -17.87 10.45
N GLY A 292 5.84 -17.90 9.28
CA GLY A 292 5.75 -19.07 8.42
C GLY A 292 6.97 -19.27 7.52
N LYS A 293 8.20 -18.88 7.92
CA LYS A 293 9.45 -19.30 7.24
C LYS A 293 9.49 -20.84 7.16
N GLY A 294 8.90 -21.32 6.08
CA GLY A 294 8.37 -22.66 5.83
C GLY A 294 7.42 -22.57 4.63
N VAL A 295 7.90 -21.96 3.54
CA VAL A 295 7.37 -22.19 2.18
C VAL A 295 8.32 -23.18 1.51
#